data_AF-X1IGP2-F1
#
_entry.id   AF-X1IGP2-F1
#
_cell.length_a   1.000
_cell.length_b   1.000
_cell.length_c   1.000
_cell.angle_alpha   90.00
_cell.angle_beta   90.00
_cell.angle_gamma   90.00
#
_symmetry.space_group_name_H-M   'P 1'
#
loop_
_entity.id
_entity.type
_entity.pdbx_description
1 polymer ?
#
loop_
_entity_poly.entity_id
_entity_poly.type
_entity_poly.pdbx_seq_one_letter_code
_entity_poly.pdbx_strand_id
1 'polypeptide(L)' 'KLVGDVAYEEVLDKASVITPVPGGIGPITNVMLMQNTLKAAEKLVN' A
#
# COMPACT_ATOMS: atom_id res chain seq x y z
N LYS A 1 3.32 7.88 17.95
CA LYS A 1 2.69 8.18 16.64
C LYS A 1 3.26 7.18 15.64
N LEU A 2 2.42 6.50 14.85
CA LEU A 2 2.91 5.64 13.76
C LEU A 2 3.27 6.56 12.57
N VAL A 3 4.49 6.43 12.05
CA VAL A 3 5.05 7.30 11.01
C VAL A 3 5.77 6.45 9.96
N GLY A 4 5.91 6.99 8.75
CA GLY A 4 6.68 6.38 7.66
C GLY A 4 8.04 7.04 7.49
N ASP A 5 8.70 6.73 6.39
CA ASP A 5 10.09 7.16 6.14
C ASP A 5 10.21 8.61 5.62
N VAL A 6 9.09 9.23 5.25
CA VAL A 6 9.05 10.57 4.64
C VAL A 6 8.61 11.62 5.66
N ALA A 7 9.29 12.77 5.67
CA ALA A 7 8.85 13.98 6.35
C ALA A 7 7.61 14.55 5.64
N TYR A 8 6.44 13.99 5.95
CA TYR A 8 5.19 14.19 5.20
C TYR A 8 4.85 15.67 4.97
N GLU A 9 4.90 16.49 6.03
CA GLU A 9 4.55 17.92 5.96
C GLU A 9 5.50 18.73 5.06
N GLU A 10 6.80 18.38 5.02
CA GLU A 10 7.80 19.10 4.21
C GLU A 10 7.73 18.77 2.71
N VAL A 11 7.10 17.63 2.40
CA VAL A 11 7.02 17.06 1.06
C VAL A 11 5.62 17.18 0.45
N LEU A 12 4.58 17.37 1.28
CA LEU A 12 3.18 17.48 0.87
C LEU A 12 2.97 18.51 -0.24
N ASP A 13 3.56 19.71 -0.13
CA ASP A 13 3.41 20.79 -1.11
C ASP A 13 4.34 20.66 -2.33
N LYS A 14 5.29 19.71 -2.30
CA LYS A 14 6.25 19.47 -3.38
C LYS A 14 5.85 18.29 -4.27
N ALA A 15 5.15 17.31 -3.70
CA ALA A 15 4.71 16.12 -4.41
C ALA A 15 3.36 16.35 -5.10
N SER A 16 3.19 15.84 -6.32
CA SER A 16 1.89 15.87 -7.00
C SER A 16 0.87 14.91 -6.35
N VAL A 17 1.35 13.83 -5.74
CA VAL A 17 0.58 12.84 -4.98
C VAL A 17 1.48 12.28 -3.87
N ILE A 18 0.92 12.05 -2.68
CA ILE A 18 1.65 11.47 -1.53
C ILE A 18 0.76 10.49 -0.78
N THR A 19 1.33 9.41 -0.25
CA THR A 19 0.58 8.39 0.51
C THR A 19 0.73 8.63 2.03
N PRO A 20 -0.37 8.68 2.80
CA PRO A 20 -0.30 8.93 4.23
C PRO A 20 0.22 7.72 5.00
N VAL A 21 0.82 7.97 6.17
CA VAL A 21 1.12 6.95 7.16
C VAL A 21 0.58 7.39 8.52
N PRO A 22 -0.33 6.62 9.14
CA PRO A 22 -0.92 5.36 8.64
C PRO A 22 -1.93 5.57 7.51
N GLY A 23 -2.27 4.48 6.80
CA GLY A 23 -3.41 4.43 5.86
C GLY A 23 -3.07 4.32 4.37
N GLY A 24 -1.80 4.48 3.98
CA GLY A 24 -1.35 4.36 2.60
C GLY A 24 -1.07 2.92 2.17
N ILE A 25 0.22 2.58 2.05
CA ILE A 25 0.66 1.33 1.41
C ILE A 25 0.35 0.07 2.22
N GLY A 26 0.36 0.15 3.55
CA GLY A 26 0.16 -1.01 4.43
C GLY A 26 -1.11 -1.83 4.10
N PRO A 27 -2.32 -1.22 4.08
CA PRO A 27 -3.54 -1.91 3.67
C PRO A 27 -3.50 -2.47 2.25
N ILE A 28 -2.89 -1.76 1.30
CA ILE A 28 -2.78 -2.23 -0.10
C ILE A 28 -1.90 -3.47 -0.21
N THR A 29 -0.81 -3.56 0.56
CA THR A 29 0.04 -4.76 0.60
C THR A 29 -0.75 -6.01 0.98
N ASN A 30 -1.62 -5.91 2.00
CA ASN A 30 -2.47 -7.03 2.41
C ASN A 30 -3.46 -7.43 1.31
N VAL A 31 -4.10 -6.45 0.67
CA VAL A 31 -5.03 -6.69 -0.45
C VAL A 31 -4.31 -7.39 -1.61
N MET A 32 -3.16 -6.88 -2.02
CA MET A 32 -2.40 -7.45 -3.13
C MET A 32 -1.91 -8.87 -2.84
N LEU A 33 -1.51 -9.16 -1.59
CA LEU A 33 -1.17 -10.52 -1.17
C LEU A 33 -2.37 -11.46 -1.32
N MET A 34 -3.55 -11.06 -0.84
CA MET A 34 -4.77 -11.85 -0.95
C MET A 34 -5.19 -12.07 -2.40
N GLN A 35 -5.13 -11.03 -3.24
CA GLN A 35 -5.44 -11.14 -4.66
C GLN A 35 -4.51 -12.10 -5.39
N ASN A 36 -3.20 -12.03 -5.11
CA ASN A 36 -2.24 -12.94 -5.71
C ASN A 36 -2.44 -14.38 -5.24
N THR A 37 -2.80 -14.56 -3.96
CA THR A 37 -3.13 -15.88 -3.40
C THR A 37 -4.36 -16.47 -4.08
N LEU A 38 -5.43 -15.69 -4.24
CA LEU A 38 -6.64 -16.11 -4.94
C LEU A 38 -6.35 -16.49 -6.39
N LYS A 39 -5.62 -15.63 -7.12
CA LYS A 39 -5.21 -15.88 -8.50
C LYS A 39 -4.37 -17.16 -8.65
N ALA A 40 -3.52 -17.47 -7.66
CA ALA A 40 -2.75 -18.71 -7.65
C ALA A 40 -3.65 -19.93 -7.43
N ALA A 41 -4.62 -19.85 -6.51
CA ALA A 41 -5.59 -20.91 -6.27
C ALA A 41 -6.50 -21.16 -7.49
N GLU A 42 -6.98 -20.12 -8.16
CA GLU A 42 -7.79 -20.21 -9.38
C GLU A 42 -7.05 -20.93 -10.51
N LYS A 43 -5.72 -20.76 -10.62
CA LYS A 43 -4.89 -21.47 -11.61
C LYS A 43 -4.72 -22.96 -11.33
N LEU A 44 -5.02 -23.43 -10.12
CA LEU A 44 -4.94 -24.85 -9.79
C LEU A 44 -6.23 -25.61 -10.13
N VAL A 45 -7.34 -24.88 -10.34
CA VAL A 45 -8.67 -25.45 -10.59
C VAL A 45 -9.16 -25.26 -12.02
N ASN A 46 -8.47 -24.43 -12.82
CA ASN A 46 -8.68 -24.27 -14.27
C ASN A 46 -7.58 -24.99 -15.03
#